data_AF-A0A9D6XZ10-F1
#
_entry.id   AF-A0A9D6XZ10-F1
#
_cell.length_a   1.000
_cell.length_b   1.000
_cell.length_c   1.000
_cell.angle_alpha   90.00
_cell.angle_beta   90.00
_cell.angle_gamma   90.00
#
_symmetry.space_group_name_H-M   'P 1'
#
loop_
_entity.id
_entity.type
_entity.pdbx_description
1 polymer ?
#
loop_
_entity_poly.entity_id
_entity_poly.type
_entity_poly.pdbx_seq_one_letter_code
_entity_poly.pdbx_strand_id
1 'polypeptide(L)'
;MSTMREILVDSASRLFGDVCTRDAFASAEEGLWQADLWATLEAAGLPKATLSEARGGAGADLGDALAVVREMGAACLPAPLAETMLAELALSAAGLAPRAGPLTIGPVLTGDAPSLVRRGDDWEI
;
A
#
# COMPACT_ATOMS: atom_id res chain seq x y z
N MET A 1 2.26 -23.43 5.83
CA MET A 1 1.73 -22.21 5.20
C MET A 1 0.75 -22.62 4.11
N SER A 2 -0.20 -21.77 3.71
CA SER A 2 -1.06 -22.04 2.54
C SER A 2 -0.27 -21.80 1.26
N THR A 3 -0.53 -22.57 0.19
CA THR A 3 0.11 -22.40 -1.14
C THR A 3 -0.06 -20.97 -1.69
N MET A 4 -1.22 -20.34 -1.43
CA MET A 4 -1.45 -18.93 -1.81
C MET A 4 -0.43 -17.99 -1.15
N ARG A 5 -0.16 -18.21 0.14
CA ARG A 5 0.78 -17.40 0.91
C ARG A 5 2.20 -17.51 0.35
N GLU A 6 2.61 -18.71 -0.01
CA GLU A 6 3.94 -18.96 -0.60
C GLU A 6 4.09 -18.25 -1.94
N ILE A 7 3.09 -18.35 -2.82
CA ILE A 7 3.08 -17.66 -4.12
C ILE A 7 3.11 -16.14 -3.94
N LEU A 8 2.29 -15.59 -3.03
CA LEU A 8 2.25 -14.14 -2.77
C LEU A 8 3.59 -13.62 -2.23
N VAL A 9 4.19 -14.32 -1.27
CA VAL A 9 5.48 -13.92 -0.68
C VAL A 9 6.58 -13.99 -1.73
N ASP A 10 6.70 -15.08 -2.50
CA ASP A 10 7.71 -15.20 -3.56
C ASP A 10 7.54 -14.13 -4.65
N SER A 11 6.30 -13.84 -5.07
CA SER A 11 6.02 -12.79 -6.05
C SER A 11 6.36 -11.40 -5.51
N ALA A 12 5.95 -11.10 -4.27
CA ALA A 12 6.21 -9.82 -3.63
C ALA A 12 7.71 -9.61 -3.39
N SER A 13 8.41 -10.63 -2.89
CA SER A 13 9.85 -10.58 -2.61
C SER A 13 10.66 -10.28 -3.87
N ARG A 14 10.33 -10.93 -4.99
CA ARG A 14 10.96 -10.64 -6.30
C ARG A 14 10.65 -9.22 -6.76
N LEU A 15 9.37 -8.83 -6.73
CA LEU A 15 8.97 -7.49 -7.15
C LEU A 15 9.70 -6.41 -6.35
N PHE A 16 9.76 -6.56 -5.03
CA PHE A 16 10.45 -5.62 -4.15
C PHE A 16 11.96 -5.63 -4.40
N GLY A 17 12.56 -6.78 -4.68
CA GLY A 17 13.96 -6.87 -5.10
C GLY A 17 14.27 -6.08 -6.38
N ASP A 18 13.30 -5.99 -7.29
CA ASP A 18 13.45 -5.24 -8.55
C ASP A 18 13.22 -3.72 -8.37
N VAL A 19 12.26 -3.32 -7.54
CA VAL A 19 11.85 -1.90 -7.42
C VAL A 19 12.49 -1.15 -6.25
N CYS A 20 12.83 -1.82 -5.14
CA CYS A 20 13.45 -1.21 -3.96
C CYS A 20 14.96 -1.04 -4.15
N THR A 21 15.34 -0.23 -5.13
CA THR A 21 16.75 0.06 -5.42
C THR A 21 17.32 1.08 -4.43
N ARG A 22 18.66 1.16 -4.37
CA ARG A 22 19.35 2.19 -3.58
C ARG A 22 18.92 3.60 -3.97
N ASP A 23 18.70 3.85 -5.25
CA ASP A 23 18.33 5.17 -5.77
C ASP A 23 16.87 5.51 -5.44
N ALA A 24 15.96 4.52 -5.48
CA ALA A 24 14.59 4.68 -5.02
C ALA A 24 14.53 5.02 -3.52
N PHE A 25 15.35 4.36 -2.70
CA PHE A 25 15.47 4.68 -1.28
C PHE A 25 16.06 6.09 -1.06
N ALA A 26 17.18 6.42 -1.70
CA ALA A 26 17.84 7.72 -1.51
C ALA A 26 16.95 8.91 -1.93
N SER A 27 16.25 8.79 -3.06
CA SER A 27 15.32 9.83 -3.51
C SER A 27 14.08 9.95 -2.62
N ALA A 28 13.58 8.85 -2.07
CA ALA A 28 12.46 8.88 -1.12
C ALA A 28 12.84 9.60 0.19
N GLU A 29 14.07 9.43 0.68
CA GLU A 29 14.59 10.18 1.83
C GLU A 29 14.69 11.69 1.57
N GLU A 30 14.82 12.10 0.30
CA GLU A 30 14.74 13.50 -0.12
C GLU A 30 13.28 14.00 -0.28
N GLY A 31 12.30 13.18 0.07
CA GLY A 31 10.87 13.49 -0.04
C GLY A 31 10.31 13.32 -1.45
N LEU A 32 11.06 12.71 -2.38
CA LEU A 32 10.59 12.50 -3.75
C LEU A 32 9.63 11.31 -3.82
N TRP A 33 8.48 11.53 -4.46
CA TRP A 33 7.50 10.48 -4.69
C TRP A 33 7.99 9.45 -5.70
N GLN A 34 7.92 8.18 -5.32
CA GLN A 34 8.38 7.04 -6.11
C GLN A 34 7.29 6.57 -7.11
N ALA A 35 7.00 7.41 -8.11
CA ALA A 35 5.86 7.21 -9.01
C ALA A 35 5.91 5.88 -9.79
N ASP A 36 7.05 5.53 -10.37
CA ASP A 36 7.20 4.31 -11.18
C ASP A 36 7.13 3.04 -10.32
N LEU A 37 7.73 3.10 -9.12
CA LEU A 37 7.63 2.05 -8.12
C LEU A 37 6.16 1.85 -7.73
N TRP A 38 5.43 2.93 -7.41
CA TRP A 38 4.02 2.84 -7.05
C TRP A 38 3.15 2.27 -8.17
N ALA A 39 3.35 2.76 -9.41
CA ALA A 39 2.63 2.24 -10.57
C ALA A 39 2.86 0.73 -10.76
N THR A 40 4.08 0.27 -10.48
CA THR A 40 4.43 -1.16 -10.51
C THR A 40 3.68 -1.96 -9.43
N LEU A 41 3.56 -1.43 -8.22
CA LEU A 41 2.76 -2.05 -7.14
C LEU A 41 1.27 -2.11 -7.49
N GLU A 42 0.72 -1.04 -8.08
CA GLU A 42 -0.68 -1.00 -8.53
C GLU A 42 -0.95 -1.99 -9.66
N ALA A 43 -0.04 -2.09 -10.63
CA ALA A 43 -0.13 -3.07 -11.71
C ALA A 43 -0.07 -4.52 -11.20
N ALA A 44 0.68 -4.76 -10.12
CA ALA A 44 0.71 -6.05 -9.42
C ALA A 44 -0.54 -6.32 -8.56
N GLY A 45 -1.44 -5.35 -8.40
CA GLY A 45 -2.66 -5.48 -7.60
C GLY A 45 -2.44 -5.52 -6.09
N LEU A 46 -1.22 -5.26 -5.62
CA LEU A 46 -0.85 -5.38 -4.21
C LEU A 46 -1.67 -4.48 -3.26
N PRO A 47 -1.98 -3.21 -3.60
CA PRO A 47 -2.78 -2.34 -2.73
C PRO A 47 -4.17 -2.92 -2.39
N LYS A 48 -4.72 -3.77 -3.25
CA LYS A 48 -6.07 -4.35 -3.15
C LYS A 48 -6.06 -5.86 -2.91
N ALA A 49 -4.91 -6.45 -2.58
CA ALA A 49 -4.75 -7.90 -2.52
C ALA A 49 -5.76 -8.60 -1.60
N THR A 50 -6.15 -7.95 -0.49
CA THR A 50 -7.11 -8.47 0.50
C THR A 50 -8.57 -8.31 0.11
N LEU A 51 -8.87 -7.51 -0.91
CA LEU A 51 -10.24 -7.32 -1.36
C LEU A 51 -10.72 -8.56 -2.12
N SER A 52 -12.03 -8.83 -2.06
CA SER A 52 -12.63 -9.86 -2.92
C SER A 52 -12.44 -9.55 -4.40
N GLU A 53 -12.47 -10.56 -5.26
CA GLU A 53 -12.44 -10.40 -6.72
C GLU A 53 -13.56 -9.47 -7.25
N ALA A 54 -14.76 -9.56 -6.68
CA ALA A 54 -15.89 -8.68 -7.02
C ALA A 54 -15.61 -7.18 -6.76
N ARG A 55 -14.57 -6.89 -5.97
CA ARG A 55 -14.11 -5.55 -5.60
C ARG A 55 -12.72 -5.25 -6.19
N GLY A 56 -12.27 -6.06 -7.15
CA GLY A 56 -11.01 -5.87 -7.86
C GLY A 56 -9.76 -6.30 -7.08
N GLY A 57 -9.88 -7.17 -6.07
CA GLY A 57 -8.75 -7.74 -5.34
C GLY A 57 -8.53 -9.22 -5.62
N ALA A 58 -7.56 -9.82 -4.92
CA ALA A 58 -7.17 -11.23 -5.08
C ALA A 58 -7.76 -12.17 -4.01
N GLY A 59 -8.55 -11.64 -3.07
CA GLY A 59 -9.16 -12.41 -1.99
C GLY A 59 -8.16 -12.96 -0.96
N ALA A 60 -6.99 -12.36 -0.85
CA ALA A 60 -5.97 -12.77 0.11
C ALA A 60 -6.46 -12.59 1.56
N ASP A 61 -6.13 -13.54 2.43
CA ASP A 61 -6.50 -13.42 3.84
C ASP A 61 -5.59 -12.40 4.58
N LEU A 62 -5.95 -12.03 5.82
CA LEU A 62 -5.15 -11.08 6.59
C LEU A 62 -3.73 -11.61 6.89
N GLY A 63 -3.56 -12.91 7.06
CA GLY A 63 -2.26 -13.52 7.27
C GLY A 63 -1.38 -13.51 6.01
N ASP A 64 -1.98 -13.55 4.82
CA ASP A 64 -1.29 -13.40 3.53
C ASP A 64 -0.81 -11.96 3.38
N ALA A 65 -1.69 -10.98 3.65
CA ALA A 65 -1.34 -9.57 3.65
C ALA A 65 -0.20 -9.24 4.62
N LEU A 66 -0.28 -9.74 5.86
CA LEU A 66 0.79 -9.57 6.85
C LEU A 66 2.10 -10.25 6.42
N ALA A 67 2.05 -11.32 5.63
CA ALA A 67 3.25 -11.91 5.06
C ALA A 67 3.90 -10.99 4.02
N VAL A 68 3.10 -10.38 3.13
CA VAL A 68 3.58 -9.36 2.18
C VAL A 68 4.16 -8.16 2.94
N VAL A 69 3.52 -7.68 4.00
CA VAL A 69 4.02 -6.56 4.83
C VAL A 69 5.39 -6.87 5.45
N ARG A 70 5.67 -8.13 5.82
CA ARG A 70 7.01 -8.53 6.28
C ARG A 70 8.04 -8.40 5.17
N GLU A 71 7.71 -8.82 3.95
CA GLU A 71 8.58 -8.65 2.78
C GLU A 71 8.82 -7.16 2.46
N MET A 72 7.80 -6.31 2.59
CA MET A 72 7.95 -4.85 2.44
C MET A 72 8.98 -4.29 3.43
N GLY A 73 8.88 -4.70 4.70
CA GLY A 73 9.81 -4.28 5.74
C GLY A 73 11.23 -4.78 5.50
N ALA A 74 11.41 -6.02 5.03
CA ALA A 74 12.72 -6.56 4.68
C ALA A 74 13.36 -5.84 3.49
N ALA A 75 12.55 -5.40 2.52
CA ALA A 75 13.02 -4.65 1.36
C ALA A 75 13.11 -3.13 1.58
N CYS A 76 12.76 -2.64 2.78
CA CYS A 76 12.65 -1.20 3.08
C CYS A 76 11.81 -0.45 2.02
N LEU A 77 10.65 -1.00 1.64
CA LEU A 77 9.81 -0.46 0.57
C LEU A 77 9.48 1.03 0.80
N PRO A 78 9.93 1.95 -0.07
CA PRO A 78 9.72 3.38 0.13
C PRO A 78 8.36 3.83 -0.43
N ALA A 79 7.27 3.19 0.02
CA ALA A 79 5.90 3.50 -0.40
C ALA A 79 4.87 3.09 0.68
N PRO A 80 3.71 3.77 0.76
CA PRO A 80 2.70 3.55 1.82
C PRO A 80 1.79 2.35 1.51
N LEU A 81 2.38 1.21 1.10
CA LEU A 81 1.61 0.07 0.63
C LEU A 81 0.81 -0.59 1.77
N ALA A 82 1.41 -0.74 2.96
CA ALA A 82 0.74 -1.35 4.10
C ALA A 82 -0.44 -0.51 4.58
N GLU A 83 -0.27 0.81 4.68
CA GLU A 83 -1.31 1.77 5.02
C GLU A 83 -2.42 1.77 3.96
N THR A 84 -2.05 1.70 2.68
CA THR A 84 -3.02 1.64 1.59
C THR A 84 -3.87 0.37 1.65
N MET A 85 -3.25 -0.78 1.89
CA MET A 85 -3.96 -2.06 2.07
C MET A 85 -4.94 -1.99 3.25
N LEU A 86 -4.53 -1.37 4.36
CA LEU A 86 -5.38 -1.22 5.53
C LEU A 86 -6.54 -0.25 5.27
N ALA A 87 -6.30 0.86 4.56
CA ALA A 87 -7.34 1.81 4.17
C ALA A 87 -8.36 1.18 3.21
N GLU A 88 -7.92 0.40 2.23
CA GLU A 88 -8.79 -0.37 1.34
C GLU A 88 -9.64 -1.39 2.10
N LEU A 89 -9.05 -2.08 3.09
CA LEU A 89 -9.79 -2.99 3.96
C LEU A 89 -10.89 -2.26 4.75
N ALA A 90 -10.58 -1.07 5.28
CA ALA A 90 -11.56 -0.23 5.99
C ALA A 90 -12.69 0.28 5.08
N LEU A 91 -12.36 0.76 3.87
CA LEU A 91 -13.35 1.14 2.85
C LEU A 91 -14.25 -0.03 2.49
N SER A 92 -13.65 -1.22 2.35
CA SER A 92 -14.37 -2.45 2.05
C SER A 92 -15.36 -2.85 3.13
N ALA A 93 -14.90 -2.83 4.39
CA ALA A 93 -15.74 -3.08 5.56
C ALA A 93 -16.90 -2.07 5.67
N ALA A 94 -16.67 -0.81 5.26
CA ALA A 94 -17.70 0.23 5.23
C ALA A 94 -18.63 0.17 4.00
N GLY A 95 -18.44 -0.79 3.09
CA GLY A 95 -19.22 -0.88 1.84
C GLY A 95 -18.93 0.23 0.83
N LEU A 96 -17.86 0.99 1.00
CA LEU A 96 -17.45 2.07 0.09
C LEU A 96 -16.61 1.52 -1.05
N ALA A 97 -16.67 2.12 -2.24
CA ALA A 97 -15.89 1.66 -3.39
C ALA A 97 -14.36 1.73 -3.13
N PRO A 98 -13.57 0.80 -3.70
CA PRO A 98 -12.11 0.90 -3.71
C PRO A 98 -11.63 2.20 -4.36
N ARG A 99 -10.48 2.71 -3.95
CA ARG A 99 -9.88 3.93 -4.50
C ARG A 99 -8.64 3.61 -5.33
N ALA A 100 -8.12 4.61 -6.03
CA ALA A 100 -6.87 4.51 -6.78
C ALA A 100 -5.82 5.41 -6.11
N GLY A 101 -4.54 5.10 -6.31
CA GLY A 101 -3.46 5.82 -5.67
C GLY A 101 -3.23 5.45 -4.21
N PRO A 102 -2.22 6.07 -3.58
CA PRO A 102 -1.89 5.82 -2.18
C PRO A 102 -3.01 6.29 -1.25
N LEU A 103 -3.24 5.54 -0.18
CA LEU A 103 -4.20 5.85 0.87
C LEU A 103 -3.55 5.75 2.24
N THR A 104 -4.16 6.42 3.22
CA THR A 104 -3.77 6.31 4.62
C THR A 104 -5.00 6.33 5.52
N ILE A 105 -4.79 6.14 6.81
CA ILE A 105 -5.83 6.20 7.84
C ILE A 105 -5.44 7.30 8.83
N GLY A 106 -6.38 8.21 9.07
CA GLY A 106 -6.24 9.25 10.09
C GLY A 106 -7.33 9.13 11.16
N PRO A 107 -7.09 9.61 12.37
CA PRO A 107 -8.16 9.77 13.36
C PRO A 107 -9.18 10.78 12.85
N VAL A 108 -10.46 10.50 13.11
CA VAL A 108 -11.55 11.45 12.89
C VAL A 108 -12.44 11.39 14.12
N LEU A 109 -12.45 12.45 14.94
CA LEU A 109 -13.46 12.64 15.97
C LEU A 109 -14.76 13.11 15.33
N THR A 110 -15.89 12.91 16.02
CA THR A 110 -17.18 13.41 15.55
C THR A 110 -17.12 14.92 15.36
N GLY A 111 -17.26 15.38 14.12
CA GLY A 111 -17.18 16.80 13.75
C GLY A 111 -15.88 17.20 13.04
N ASP A 112 -14.88 16.33 13.00
CA ASP A 112 -13.65 16.59 12.25
C ASP A 112 -13.92 16.52 10.74
N ALA A 113 -13.37 17.49 10.01
CA ALA A 113 -13.32 17.51 8.56
C ALA A 113 -11.85 17.76 8.15
N PRO A 114 -10.96 16.76 8.28
CA PRO A 114 -9.55 16.95 8.00
C PRO A 114 -9.37 17.44 6.56
N SER A 115 -8.57 18.49 6.38
CA SER A 115 -8.33 19.08 5.07
C SER A 115 -6.85 19.13 4.82
N LEU A 116 -6.37 18.42 3.81
CA LEU A 116 -4.96 18.46 3.45
C LEU A 116 -4.69 19.74 2.65
N VAL A 117 -3.93 20.67 3.23
CA VAL A 117 -3.53 21.93 2.58
C VAL A 117 -2.03 21.90 2.32
N ARG A 118 -1.63 22.11 1.06
CA ARG A 118 -0.21 22.22 0.70
C ARG A 118 0.30 23.64 1.01
N ARG A 119 1.37 23.75 1.79
CA ARG A 119 2.07 25.02 2.07
C ARG A 119 3.54 24.91 1.66
N GLY A 120 3.87 25.46 0.50
CA GLY A 120 5.21 25.27 -0.09
C GLY A 120 5.43 23.79 -0.42
N ASP A 121 6.44 23.20 0.20
CA ASP A 121 6.76 21.76 0.07
C ASP A 121 6.14 20.89 1.17
N ASP A 122 5.50 21.50 2.18
CA ASP A 122 4.87 20.80 3.29
C ASP A 122 3.36 20.59 3.08
N TRP A 123 2.81 19.62 3.81
CA TRP A 123 1.38 19.37 3.91
C TRP A 123 0.91 19.53 5.35
N GLU A 124 -0.19 20.28 5.54
CA GLU A 124 -0.87 20.45 6.82
C GLU A 124 -2.23 19.72 6.75
N ILE A 125 -2.61 19.01 7.83
CA ILE A 125 -3.91 18.33 8.00
C ILE A 125 -4.84 19.19 8.86
#